data_AF-A0A8R7PVG0-F1
#
_entry.id   AF-A0A8R7PVG0-F1
#
_cell.length_a   1.000
_cell.length_b   1.000
_cell.length_c   1.000
_cell.angle_alpha   90.00
_cell.angle_beta   90.00
_cell.angle_gamma   90.00
#
_symmetry.space_group_name_H-M   'P 1'
#
loop_
_entity.id
_entity.type
_entity.pdbx_description
1 polymer ?
#
loop_
_entity_poly.entity_id
_entity_poly.type
_entity_poly.pdbx_seq_one_letter_code
_entity_poly.pdbx_strand_id
1 'polypeptide(L)'
;MASDILLYQSDLVPVGEDQTQHLELTREISERVNNLYGGRKWKKLGGRGGSLFKVPEALIPPAGARVMSLTDGLSKMSKSAPSDLSRINLLDPKDVIVNKIKRCKTDSLPGCVASPSPSHRNLS
;
A
#
# COMPACT_ATOMS: atom_id res chain seq x y z
N MET A 1 5.42 -4.05 11.63
CA MET A 1 4.13 -4.14 10.92
C MET A 1 3.22 -5.18 11.56
N ALA A 2 3.55 -6.47 11.53
CA ALA A 2 2.67 -7.50 12.12
C ALA A 2 2.39 -7.26 13.62
N SER A 3 3.41 -6.92 14.40
CA SER A 3 3.26 -6.54 15.82
C SER A 3 2.30 -5.37 16.01
N ASP A 4 2.40 -4.36 15.16
CA ASP A 4 1.63 -3.12 15.26
C ASP A 4 0.15 -3.37 14.94
N ILE A 5 -0.15 -4.33 14.06
CA ILE A 5 -1.53 -4.72 13.73
C ILE A 5 -2.11 -5.61 14.84
N LEU A 6 -1.36 -6.64 15.27
CA LEU A 6 -1.84 -7.66 16.20
C LEU A 6 -2.00 -7.14 17.63
N LEU A 7 -1.19 -6.16 18.05
CA LEU A 7 -1.25 -5.55 19.38
C LEU A 7 -2.59 -4.84 19.63
N TYR A 8 -3.17 -4.22 18.60
CA TYR A 8 -4.44 -3.51 18.70
C TYR A 8 -5.66 -4.36 18.30
N GLN A 9 -5.46 -5.63 17.92
CA GLN A 9 -6.52 -6.54 17.48
C GLN A 9 -7.42 -5.93 16.37
N SER A 10 -6.79 -5.29 15.39
CA SER A 10 -7.49 -4.63 14.28
C SER A 10 -8.25 -5.62 13.40
N ASP A 11 -9.51 -5.32 13.09
CA ASP A 11 -10.33 -6.13 12.17
C ASP A 11 -10.00 -5.82 10.70
N LEU A 12 -9.86 -4.54 10.35
CA LEU A 12 -9.56 -4.06 9.00
C LEU A 12 -8.29 -3.22 9.00
N VAL A 13 -7.41 -3.47 8.02
CA VAL A 13 -6.18 -2.70 7.86
C VAL A 13 -6.16 -2.08 6.46
N PRO A 14 -6.19 -0.74 6.34
CA PRO A 14 -6.06 -0.07 5.05
C PRO A 14 -4.63 -0.24 4.54
N VAL A 15 -4.48 -0.96 3.43
CA VAL A 15 -3.19 -1.24 2.81
C VAL A 15 -3.23 -0.95 1.32
N GLY A 16 -2.12 -0.44 0.78
CA GLY A 16 -1.93 -0.36 -0.67
C GLY A 16 -1.55 -1.71 -1.27
N GLU A 17 -1.66 -1.84 -2.59
CA GLU A 17 -1.32 -3.06 -3.35
C GLU A 17 0.05 -3.63 -2.98
N ASP A 18 1.08 -2.78 -2.87
CA ASP A 18 2.46 -3.18 -2.52
C ASP A 18 2.59 -3.80 -1.11
N GLN A 19 1.62 -3.59 -0.22
CA GLN A 19 1.66 -4.01 1.19
C GLN A 19 0.82 -5.28 1.45
N THR A 20 0.21 -5.84 0.41
CA THR A 20 -0.59 -7.08 0.49
C THR A 20 0.23 -8.26 1.03
N GLN A 21 1.47 -8.42 0.60
CA GLN A 21 2.36 -9.48 1.07
C GLN A 21 2.67 -9.39 2.57
N HIS A 22 2.86 -8.18 3.11
CA HIS A 22 3.10 -8.01 4.55
C HIS A 22 1.86 -8.28 5.39
N LEU A 23 0.67 -7.97 4.84
CA LEU A 23 -0.59 -8.32 5.50
C LEU A 23 -0.79 -9.84 5.53
N GLU A 24 -0.44 -10.54 4.45
CA GLU A 24 -0.52 -12.00 4.40
C GLU A 24 0.39 -12.66 5.44
N LEU A 25 1.64 -12.20 5.54
CA LEU A 25 2.55 -12.65 6.61
C LEU A 25 1.98 -12.39 8.01
N THR A 26 1.29 -11.26 8.19
CA THR A 26 0.64 -10.93 9.48
C THR A 26 -0.49 -11.92 9.80
N ARG A 27 -1.28 -12.32 8.80
CA ARG A 27 -2.33 -13.34 8.94
C ARG A 27 -1.73 -14.70 9.31
N GLU A 28 -0.71 -15.17 8.59
CA GLU A 28 -0.04 -16.43 8.89
C GLU A 28 0.53 -16.47 10.32
N ILE A 29 1.18 -15.38 10.76
CA ILE A 29 1.70 -15.26 12.13
C ILE A 29 0.56 -15.32 13.15
N SER A 30 -0.54 -14.60 12.91
CA SER A 30 -1.70 -14.58 13.81
C SER A 30 -2.32 -15.96 13.98
N GLU A 31 -2.50 -16.69 12.87
CA GLU A 31 -3.05 -18.04 12.85
C GLU A 31 -2.12 -19.03 13.53
N ARG A 32 -0.81 -18.95 13.23
CA ARG A 32 0.20 -19.82 13.86
C ARG A 32 0.24 -19.63 15.37
N VAL A 33 0.21 -18.39 15.85
CA VAL A 33 0.18 -18.10 17.30
C VAL A 33 -1.12 -18.60 17.92
N ASN A 34 -2.26 -18.38 17.28
CA ASN A 34 -3.54 -18.91 17.75
C ASN A 34 -3.57 -20.44 17.81
N ASN A 35 -2.95 -21.13 16.86
CA ASN A 35 -2.87 -22.59 16.85
C ASN A 35 -1.95 -23.12 17.97
N LEU A 36 -0.80 -22.48 18.18
CA LEU A 36 0.17 -22.91 19.19
C LEU A 36 -0.30 -22.61 20.61
N TYR A 37 -0.91 -21.43 20.83
CA TYR A 37 -1.16 -20.88 22.15
C TYR A 37 -2.64 -20.58 22.45
N GLY A 38 -3.54 -20.77 21.49
CA GLY A 38 -4.98 -20.56 21.70
C GLY A 38 -5.75 -21.82 22.11
N GLY A 39 -5.15 -23.00 21.94
CA GLY A 39 -5.79 -24.28 22.21
C GLY A 39 -5.97 -24.62 23.70
N ARG A 40 -6.79 -25.64 23.96
CA ARG A 40 -7.02 -26.19 25.31
C ARG A 40 -5.72 -26.65 26.00
N LYS A 41 -4.73 -27.08 25.21
CA LYS A 41 -3.41 -27.49 25.71
C LYS A 41 -2.69 -26.33 26.42
N TRP A 42 -2.71 -25.13 25.84
CA TRP A 42 -2.12 -23.94 26.45
C TRP A 42 -2.91 -23.46 27.66
N LYS A 43 -4.25 -23.55 27.60
CA LYS A 43 -5.12 -23.26 28.76
C LYS A 43 -4.78 -24.13 29.98
N LYS A 44 -4.47 -25.42 29.76
CA LYS A 44 -4.05 -26.36 30.82
C LYS A 44 -2.67 -26.03 31.43
N LEU A 45 -1.83 -25.29 30.72
CA LEU A 45 -0.51 -24.83 31.19
C LEU A 45 -0.56 -23.47 31.91
N GLY A 46 -1.76 -22.95 32.21
CA GLY A 46 -1.97 -21.65 32.88
C GLY A 46 -2.13 -20.47 31.92
N GLY A 47 -2.20 -20.70 30.61
CA GLY A 47 -2.45 -19.65 29.62
C GLY A 47 -3.91 -19.20 29.53
N ARG A 48 -4.16 -18.01 28.98
CA ARG A 48 -5.51 -17.40 28.82
C ARG A 48 -6.50 -18.31 28.08
N GLY A 49 -6.02 -19.06 27.08
CA GLY A 49 -6.83 -19.93 26.21
C GLY A 49 -7.78 -19.15 25.30
N GLY A 50 -8.20 -19.75 24.18
CA GLY A 50 -8.96 -19.07 23.12
C GLY A 50 -8.05 -18.34 22.12
N SER A 51 -8.62 -17.79 21.04
CA SER A 51 -7.82 -17.03 20.06
C SER A 51 -7.16 -15.83 20.71
N LEU A 52 -5.83 -15.75 20.64
CA LEU A 52 -5.04 -14.65 21.21
C LEU A 52 -5.08 -13.41 20.34
N PHE A 53 -5.03 -13.60 19.03
CA PHE A 53 -5.08 -12.54 18.04
C PHE A 53 -6.29 -12.69 17.13
N LYS A 54 -6.84 -11.56 16.70
CA LYS A 54 -7.76 -11.54 15.56
C LYS A 54 -6.96 -11.59 14.26
N VAL A 55 -7.49 -12.28 13.26
CA VAL A 55 -6.88 -12.34 11.93
C VAL A 55 -7.33 -11.09 11.15
N PRO A 56 -6.41 -10.19 10.77
CA PRO A 56 -6.77 -8.94 10.10
C PRO A 56 -7.17 -9.17 8.64
N GLU A 57 -8.10 -8.35 8.15
CA GLU A 57 -8.52 -8.31 6.74
C GLU A 57 -8.00 -7.05 6.02
N ALA A 58 -7.70 -7.20 4.73
CA ALA A 58 -7.23 -6.11 3.89
C ALA A 58 -8.40 -5.20 3.54
N LEU A 59 -8.28 -3.91 3.85
CA LEU A 59 -9.17 -2.89 3.31
C LEU A 59 -8.46 -2.21 2.13
N ILE A 60 -8.76 -2.65 0.92
CA ILE A 60 -8.25 -2.02 -0.31
C ILE A 60 -9.29 -0.98 -0.76
N PRO A 61 -9.02 0.33 -0.67
CA PRO A 61 -9.96 1.32 -1.15
C PRO A 61 -10.23 1.15 -2.65
N PRO A 62 -11.51 1.18 -3.10
CA PRO A 62 -11.90 0.87 -4.48
C PRO A 62 -11.35 1.87 -5.51
N ALA A 63 -10.96 3.06 -5.06
CA ALA A 63 -10.34 4.10 -5.87
C ALA A 63 -9.26 4.81 -5.07
N GLY A 64 -8.02 4.39 -5.29
CA GLY A 64 -6.82 5.12 -4.93
C GLY A 64 -5.86 4.93 -6.09
N ALA A 65 -6.13 5.65 -7.19
CA ALA A 65 -5.43 5.52 -8.46
C ALA A 65 -3.94 5.33 -8.19
N ARG A 66 -3.39 4.20 -8.61
CA ARG A 66 -1.96 3.93 -8.51
C ARG A 66 -1.25 5.02 -9.29
N VAL A 67 -0.77 6.04 -8.57
CA VAL A 67 -0.11 7.21 -9.16
C VAL A 67 1.25 6.76 -9.65
N MET A 68 1.49 6.87 -10.95
CA MET A 68 2.76 6.50 -11.56
C MET A 68 3.76 7.66 -11.44
N SER A 69 5.02 7.40 -11.71
CA SER A 69 6.04 8.43 -11.79
C SER A 69 5.75 9.39 -12.95
N LEU A 70 6.04 10.69 -12.75
CA LEU A 70 5.89 11.71 -13.80
C LEU A 70 6.89 11.54 -14.94
N THR A 71 8.01 10.85 -14.70
CA THR A 71 9.04 10.60 -15.72
C THR A 71 8.92 9.22 -16.36
N ASP A 72 8.29 8.28 -15.66
CA ASP A 72 8.10 6.90 -16.11
C ASP A 72 6.71 6.37 -15.74
N GLY A 73 5.82 6.29 -16.72
CA GLY A 73 4.44 5.81 -16.53
C GLY A 73 4.32 4.32 -16.16
N LEU A 74 5.40 3.53 -16.27
CA LEU A 74 5.40 2.12 -15.86
C LEU A 74 5.67 1.95 -14.36
N SER A 75 6.42 2.88 -13.78
CA SER A 75 6.86 2.82 -12.39
C SER A 75 5.90 3.57 -11.48
N LYS A 76 5.62 3.01 -10.30
CA LYS A 76 4.86 3.72 -9.26
C LYS A 76 5.63 4.93 -8.75
N MET A 77 4.92 6.01 -8.42
CA MET A 77 5.53 7.16 -7.75
C MET A 77 6.11 6.74 -6.39
N SER A 78 7.39 7.03 -6.15
CA SER A 78 8.09 6.63 -4.92
C SER A 78 8.90 7.78 -4.33
N LYS A 79 8.87 7.89 -3.00
CA LYS A 79 9.70 8.82 -2.22
C LYS A 79 11.20 8.55 -2.39
N SER A 80 11.58 7.29 -2.63
CA SER A 80 12.99 6.87 -2.79
C SER A 80 13.52 6.98 -4.21
N ALA A 81 12.69 7.37 -5.18
CA ALA A 81 13.14 7.53 -6.56
C ALA A 81 14.26 8.60 -6.63
N PRO A 82 15.36 8.33 -7.37
CA PRO A 82 16.56 9.18 -7.37
C PRO A 82 16.30 10.57 -7.96
N SER A 83 15.37 10.66 -8.93
CA SER A 83 14.97 11.93 -9.51
C SER A 83 13.78 12.53 -8.76
N ASP A 84 13.93 13.75 -8.25
CA ASP A 84 12.81 14.47 -7.61
C ASP A 84 11.72 14.90 -8.61
N LEU A 85 12.04 14.95 -9.92
CA LEU A 85 11.07 15.20 -10.98
C LEU A 85 10.07 14.05 -11.17
N SER A 86 10.36 12.87 -10.64
CA SER A 86 9.48 11.69 -10.74
C SER A 86 8.24 11.76 -9.84
N ARG A 87 8.21 12.70 -8.87
CA ARG A 87 7.18 12.79 -7.84
C ARG A 87 6.79 14.22 -7.50
N ILE A 88 5.58 14.40 -6.99
CA ILE A 88 5.11 15.66 -6.42
C ILE A 88 5.09 15.49 -4.91
N ASN A 89 5.84 16.33 -4.19
CA ASN A 89 5.80 16.33 -2.74
C ASN A 89 4.71 17.29 -2.25
N LEU A 90 4.12 17.00 -1.08
CA LEU A 90 3.07 17.84 -0.49
C LEU A 90 3.52 19.27 -0.16
N LEU A 91 4.82 19.46 0.02
CA LEU A 91 5.44 20.74 0.40
C LEU A 91 6.11 21.44 -0.80
N ASP A 92 5.97 20.90 -2.02
CA ASP A 92 6.54 21.55 -3.20
C ASP A 92 5.84 22.91 -3.42
N PRO A 93 6.59 24.01 -3.65
CA PRO A 93 5.97 25.29 -3.97
C PRO A 93 5.31 25.24 -5.35
N LYS A 94 4.31 26.10 -5.55
CA LYS A 94 3.46 26.13 -6.76
C LYS A 94 4.26 26.09 -8.06
N ASP A 95 5.33 26.87 -8.16
CA ASP A 95 6.14 26.97 -9.38
C ASP A 95 6.87 25.65 -9.69
N VAL A 96 7.32 24.92 -8.66
CA VAL A 96 7.96 23.62 -8.81
C VAL A 96 6.94 22.57 -9.26
N ILE A 97 5.73 22.57 -8.68
CA ILE A 97 4.65 21.67 -9.10
C ILE A 97 4.31 21.89 -10.58
N VAL A 98 4.12 23.15 -10.98
CA VAL A 98 3.82 23.50 -12.38
C VAL A 98 4.94 23.05 -13.31
N ASN A 99 6.21 23.26 -12.94
CA ASN A 99 7.35 22.84 -13.74
C ASN A 99 7.47 21.31 -13.86
N LYS A 100 7.19 20.57 -12.77
CA LYS A 100 7.18 19.10 -12.78
C LYS A 100 6.07 18.54 -13.68
N ILE A 101 4.86 19.12 -13.62
CA ILE A 101 3.73 18.74 -14.48
C ILE A 101 4.04 19.04 -15.95
N LYS A 102 4.59 20.22 -16.26
CA LYS A 102 4.97 20.59 -17.64
C LYS A 102 6.02 19.68 -18.25
N ARG A 103 6.89 19.08 -17.43
CA ARG A 103 7.96 18.15 -17.85
C ARG A 103 7.55 16.69 -17.74
N CYS A 104 6.31 16.41 -17.32
CA CYS A 104 5.80 15.06 -17.23
C CYS A 104 5.84 14.40 -18.61
N LYS A 105 6.22 13.13 -18.64
CA LYS A 105 6.25 12.34 -19.87
C LYS A 105 4.81 12.11 -20.35
N THR A 106 4.52 12.53 -21.57
CA THR A 106 3.25 12.29 -22.27
C THR A 106 3.49 11.51 -23.56
N ASP A 107 2.42 11.13 -24.24
CA ASP A 107 2.47 10.59 -25.60
C ASP A 107 2.50 11.71 -26.65
N SER A 108 2.70 11.32 -27.90
CA SER A 108 2.73 12.24 -29.06
C SER A 108 1.36 12.40 -29.72
N LEU A 109 0.30 11.83 -29.14
CA LEU A 109 -1.04 11.86 -29.72
C LEU A 109 -1.73 13.18 -29.35
N PRO A 110 -2.37 13.86 -30.31
CA PRO A 110 -3.15 15.04 -30.02
C PRO A 110 -4.48 14.66 -29.34
N GLY A 111 -4.73 15.22 -28.16
CA GLY A 111 -5.98 15.07 -27.42
C GLY A 111 -5.81 14.43 -26.04
N CYS A 112 -6.76 14.71 -25.14
CA CYS A 112 -6.82 14.11 -23.82
C CYS A 112 -7.76 12.90 -23.84
N VAL A 113 -7.20 11.69 -23.83
CA VAL A 113 -7.98 10.45 -23.79
C VAL A 113 -7.43 9.56 -22.68
N ALA A 114 -8.27 9.26 -21.70
CA ALA A 114 -7.95 8.30 -20.66
C ALA A 114 -7.86 6.89 -21.28
N SER A 115 -6.64 6.49 -21.62
CA SER A 115 -6.37 5.16 -22.16
C SER A 115 -5.89 4.21 -21.05
N PRO A 116 -6.32 2.93 -21.05
CA PRO A 116 -5.93 1.96 -20.03
C PRO A 116 -4.47 1.49 -20.17
N SER A 117 -3.74 1.94 -21.21
CA SER A 117 -2.36 1.57 -21.46
C SER A 117 -1.42 2.16 -20.38
N PRO A 118 -0.42 1.38 -19.91
CA PRO A 118 0.44 1.75 -18.80
C PRO A 118 1.13 3.12 -18.92
N SER A 119 1.46 3.54 -20.13
CA SER A 119 2.13 4.82 -20.44
C SER A 119 1.26 6.07 -20.25
N HIS A 120 -0.05 5.94 -20.06
CA HIS A 120 -1.01 7.06 -20.15
C HIS A 120 -1.84 7.27 -18.86
N ARG A 121 -1.50 6.61 -17.75
CA ARG A 121 -2.39 6.55 -16.57
C ARG A 121 -2.45 7.78 -15.67
N ASN A 122 -1.55 8.76 -15.85
CA ASN A 122 -1.40 9.85 -14.88
C ASN A 122 -2.05 11.17 -15.28
N LEU A 123 -1.88 11.62 -16.53
CA LEU A 123 -2.16 13.01 -16.92
C LEU A 123 -2.57 13.20 -18.41
N SER A 124 -2.95 12.15 -19.14
CA SER A 124 -3.51 12.28 -20.50
C SER A 124 -5.02 12.53 -20.47
#